data_AF-A0A7K6DFQ7-F1
#
_entry.id   AF-A0A7K6DFQ7-F1
#
_cell.length_a   1.000
_cell.length_b   1.000
_cell.length_c   1.000
_cell.angle_alpha   90.00
_cell.angle_beta   90.00
_cell.angle_gamma   90.00
#
_symmetry.space_group_name_H-M   'P 1'
#
loop_
_entity.id
_entity.type
_entity.pdbx_description
1 polymer ?
#
loop_
_entity_poly.entity_id
_entity_poly.type
_entity_poly.pdbx_seq_one_letter_code
_entity_poly.pdbx_strand_id
1 'polypeptide(L)'
;QDYYGKELQKSEDLKTNACVTSAKPHSKVVRAALERVHEEVVARYYGCGLVIPECLSSCRILDLGSGSGRDCYLLSQLVGEQGHVTGIDMTEGQVRHRAGAGAPPHPPSSPLTLFVSSCQVEVAKKHIAYHMDKFGYRKPNVEFFHGYMEKLAGAGLADESYDIVISNCVINLVPDKRAVLREAFRVLKPGGEMYFSDIYASQRLNETVRKHRVLWGECLAGALYWRDLYSIAEEVGFSPPCLVTASPITIGNKELENIVGDCRFVSATFRLFKVPGGSWARPGQVIYNGGIVGHERELVFDANFTFKEGEVVDVDAEMAAILQSSRFAEEFLIRAGGANAAALQGCCC
;
A
#
# COMPACT_ATOMS: atom_id res chain seq x y z
N GLN A 1 -20.21 -1.82 -9.50
CA GLN A 1 -19.55 -3.10 -9.18
C GLN A 1 -19.00 -3.82 -10.43
N ASP A 2 -19.48 -3.51 -11.65
CA ASP A 2 -19.11 -4.28 -12.87
C ASP A 2 -17.93 -3.75 -13.71
N TYR A 3 -17.27 -2.66 -13.32
CA TYR A 3 -16.31 -1.98 -14.22
C TYR A 3 -14.92 -2.65 -14.25
N TYR A 4 -14.42 -3.13 -13.12
CA TYR A 4 -13.19 -3.91 -13.05
C TYR A 4 -13.42 -5.31 -13.66
N GLY A 5 -12.77 -5.59 -14.79
CA GLY A 5 -12.84 -6.85 -15.54
C GLY A 5 -13.77 -6.85 -16.77
N LYS A 6 -14.75 -5.94 -16.91
CA LYS A 6 -15.57 -5.83 -18.14
C LYS A 6 -15.02 -4.83 -19.16
N GLU A 7 -14.60 -3.64 -18.74
CA GLU A 7 -14.24 -2.53 -19.65
C GLU A 7 -12.73 -2.22 -19.70
N LEU A 8 -11.99 -2.31 -18.59
CA LEU A 8 -10.52 -2.17 -18.59
C LEU A 8 -9.85 -3.53 -18.83
N GLN A 9 -9.09 -3.67 -19.91
CA GLN A 9 -8.28 -4.86 -20.18
C GLN A 9 -6.78 -4.62 -20.00
N LYS A 10 -6.32 -3.37 -20.13
CA LYS A 10 -4.91 -2.95 -19.94
C LYS A 10 -4.82 -1.56 -19.30
N SER A 11 -3.68 -1.23 -18.71
CA SER A 11 -3.37 0.10 -18.16
C SER A 11 -3.43 1.23 -19.19
N GLU A 12 -3.29 0.90 -20.48
CA GLU A 12 -3.43 1.81 -21.63
C GLU A 12 -4.88 2.28 -21.87
N ASP A 13 -5.88 1.63 -21.26
CA ASP A 13 -7.29 2.00 -21.38
C ASP A 13 -7.68 3.17 -20.46
N LEU A 14 -6.76 3.62 -19.58
CA LEU A 14 -6.97 4.73 -18.65
C LEU A 14 -6.89 6.07 -19.37
N LYS A 15 -7.87 6.94 -19.08
CA LYS A 15 -7.98 8.28 -19.68
C LYS A 15 -7.27 9.37 -18.88
N THR A 16 -6.69 9.02 -17.73
CA THR A 16 -5.95 9.94 -16.86
C THR A 16 -4.57 9.39 -16.52
N ASN A 17 -3.68 10.24 -15.98
CA ASN A 17 -2.41 9.76 -15.42
C ASN A 17 -2.56 9.27 -13.97
N ALA A 18 -3.79 9.05 -13.48
CA ALA A 18 -4.05 8.62 -12.10
C ALA A 18 -3.30 7.33 -11.73
N CYS A 19 -2.98 6.49 -12.72
CA CYS A 19 -2.19 5.27 -12.53
C CYS A 19 -0.72 5.33 -12.94
N VAL A 20 -0.20 6.54 -13.14
CA VAL A 20 1.20 6.74 -13.50
C VAL A 20 1.92 7.37 -12.32
N THR A 21 2.54 6.56 -11.46
CA THR A 21 3.45 7.10 -10.43
C THR A 21 4.60 7.87 -11.06
N SER A 22 4.95 9.03 -10.49
CA SER A 22 6.15 9.77 -10.86
C SER A 22 7.38 8.93 -10.53
N ALA A 23 8.07 8.47 -11.57
CA ALA A 23 9.13 7.47 -11.49
C ALA A 23 10.44 8.02 -10.88
N LYS A 24 10.62 7.86 -9.56
CA LYS A 24 11.98 7.54 -9.09
C LYS A 24 12.28 6.12 -9.57
N PRO A 25 13.41 5.87 -10.25
CA PRO A 25 13.78 4.52 -10.65
C PRO A 25 13.84 3.63 -9.41
N HIS A 26 13.16 2.50 -9.43
CA HIS A 26 13.26 1.52 -8.35
C HIS A 26 14.73 1.14 -8.10
N SER A 27 15.07 0.76 -6.87
CA SER A 27 16.42 0.30 -6.56
C SER A 27 16.78 -0.92 -7.43
N LYS A 28 18.09 -1.19 -7.60
CA LYS A 28 18.55 -2.37 -8.36
C LYS A 28 17.99 -3.66 -7.78
N VAL A 29 17.87 -3.73 -6.45
CA VAL A 29 17.31 -4.88 -5.72
C VAL A 29 15.84 -5.09 -6.07
N VAL A 30 15.03 -4.03 -6.04
CA VAL A 30 13.59 -4.12 -6.38
C VAL A 30 13.38 -4.52 -7.84
N ARG A 31 14.19 -3.97 -8.76
CA ARG A 31 14.14 -4.37 -10.19
C ARG A 31 14.48 -5.84 -10.39
N ALA A 32 15.58 -6.31 -9.79
CA ALA A 32 15.97 -7.71 -9.85
C ALA A 32 14.90 -8.64 -9.25
N ALA A 33 14.25 -8.22 -8.16
CA ALA A 33 13.15 -8.98 -7.56
C ALA A 33 11.94 -9.08 -8.50
N LEU A 34 11.53 -7.97 -9.15
CA LEU A 34 10.44 -7.95 -10.14
C LEU A 34 10.71 -8.88 -11.33
N GLU A 35 11.91 -8.86 -11.88
CA GLU A 35 12.31 -9.68 -13.04
C GLU A 35 12.21 -11.19 -12.76
N ARG A 36 12.17 -11.57 -11.49
CA ARG A 36 12.07 -12.97 -11.04
C ARG A 36 10.62 -13.39 -10.77
N VAL A 37 9.65 -12.47 -10.84
CA VAL A 37 8.22 -12.77 -10.72
C VAL A 37 7.70 -13.38 -12.03
N HIS A 38 6.87 -14.41 -11.93
CA HIS A 38 6.30 -15.11 -13.08
C HIS A 38 5.52 -14.16 -14.01
N GLU A 39 5.70 -14.29 -15.32
CA GLU A 39 5.10 -13.39 -16.31
C GLU A 39 3.56 -13.34 -16.25
N GLU A 40 2.89 -14.47 -16.03
CA GLU A 40 1.42 -14.51 -15.88
C GLU A 40 0.93 -13.71 -14.67
N VAL A 41 1.71 -13.67 -13.58
CA VAL A 41 1.38 -12.85 -12.40
C VAL A 41 1.52 -11.37 -12.77
N VAL A 42 2.63 -10.98 -13.39
CA VAL A 42 2.90 -9.60 -13.80
C VAL A 42 1.89 -9.11 -14.84
N ALA A 43 1.54 -9.94 -15.81
CA ALA A 43 0.64 -9.58 -16.92
C ALA A 43 -0.80 -9.29 -16.48
N ARG A 44 -1.21 -9.77 -15.30
CA ARG A 44 -2.54 -9.54 -14.72
C ARG A 44 -2.57 -8.45 -13.64
N TYR A 45 -1.48 -7.69 -13.50
CA TYR A 45 -1.39 -6.60 -12.56
C TYR A 45 -2.10 -5.35 -13.08
N TYR A 46 -2.98 -4.78 -12.25
CA TYR A 46 -3.76 -3.57 -12.57
C TYR A 46 -3.39 -2.35 -11.71
N GLY A 47 -2.37 -2.47 -10.85
CA GLY A 47 -1.97 -1.39 -9.95
C GLY A 47 -1.08 -0.33 -10.62
N CYS A 48 -0.85 0.75 -9.88
CA CYS A 48 -0.42 2.04 -10.42
C CYS A 48 1.03 2.42 -10.04
N GLY A 49 1.78 1.47 -9.45
CA GLY A 49 3.14 1.65 -8.95
C GLY A 49 3.59 0.44 -8.11
N LEU A 50 4.58 0.61 -7.25
CA LEU A 50 4.94 -0.34 -6.19
C LEU A 50 4.92 0.37 -4.85
N VAL A 51 4.35 -0.29 -3.84
CA VAL A 51 4.30 0.18 -2.46
C VAL A 51 5.22 -0.72 -1.64
N ILE A 52 6.43 -0.25 -1.38
CA ILE A 52 7.48 -1.02 -0.71
C ILE A 52 7.97 -0.20 0.49
N PRO A 53 7.61 -0.59 1.71
CA PRO A 53 8.18 0.02 2.91
C PRO A 53 9.66 -0.37 3.09
N GLU A 54 10.37 0.39 3.93
CA GLU A 54 11.74 0.09 4.31
C GLU A 54 11.80 -0.92 5.49
N CYS A 55 12.99 -1.41 5.83
CA CYS A 55 13.22 -2.31 6.98
C CYS A 55 12.30 -3.55 6.95
N LEU A 56 12.45 -4.40 5.91
CA LEU A 56 11.52 -5.52 5.65
C LEU A 56 12.01 -6.90 6.13
N SER A 57 13.29 -7.01 6.49
CA SER A 57 13.91 -8.30 6.83
C SER A 57 13.10 -9.06 7.87
N SER A 58 12.72 -10.29 7.55
CA SER A 58 11.91 -11.20 8.39
C SER A 58 10.52 -10.70 8.79
N CYS A 59 10.01 -9.61 8.20
CA CYS A 59 8.68 -9.09 8.50
C CYS A 59 7.56 -10.01 7.99
N ARG A 60 6.42 -9.96 8.68
CA ARG A 60 5.14 -10.49 8.21
C ARG A 60 4.33 -9.35 7.60
N ILE A 61 4.08 -9.44 6.30
CA ILE A 61 3.38 -8.40 5.52
C ILE A 61 2.00 -8.92 5.10
N LEU A 62 0.98 -8.07 5.20
CA LEU A 62 -0.33 -8.28 4.58
C LEU A 62 -0.51 -7.29 3.41
N ASP A 63 -0.85 -7.80 2.25
CA ASP A 63 -1.17 -7.03 1.04
C ASP A 63 -2.68 -7.04 0.76
N LEU A 64 -3.32 -5.88 0.94
CA LEU A 64 -4.74 -5.69 0.72
C LEU A 64 -5.01 -5.39 -0.76
N GLY A 65 -5.81 -6.23 -1.42
CA GLY A 65 -6.05 -6.15 -2.86
C GLY A 65 -4.86 -6.66 -3.68
N SER A 66 -4.29 -7.78 -3.23
CA SER A 66 -3.06 -8.36 -3.79
C SER A 66 -3.15 -8.79 -5.26
N GLY A 67 -4.36 -8.89 -5.82
CA GLY A 67 -4.60 -9.36 -7.18
C GLY A 67 -3.96 -10.72 -7.45
N SER A 68 -3.20 -10.81 -8.54
CA SER A 68 -2.44 -12.00 -8.93
C SER A 68 -1.17 -12.23 -8.09
N GLY A 69 -0.86 -11.34 -7.14
CA GLY A 69 0.23 -11.49 -6.18
C GLY A 69 1.57 -10.90 -6.61
N ARG A 70 1.62 -9.97 -7.59
CA ARG A 70 2.87 -9.34 -8.05
C ARG A 70 3.67 -8.76 -6.88
N ASP A 71 3.02 -7.91 -6.07
CA ASP A 71 3.67 -7.21 -4.96
C ASP A 71 4.01 -8.21 -3.86
N CYS A 72 3.13 -9.19 -3.59
CA CYS A 72 3.40 -10.30 -2.67
C CYS A 72 4.68 -11.08 -3.03
N TYR A 73 4.86 -11.49 -4.29
CA TYR A 73 6.04 -12.25 -4.73
C TYR A 73 7.31 -11.41 -4.79
N LEU A 74 7.19 -10.12 -5.04
CA LEU A 74 8.30 -9.20 -4.89
C LEU A 74 8.72 -9.11 -3.42
N LEU A 75 7.78 -8.83 -2.52
CA LEU A 75 8.03 -8.64 -1.09
C LEU A 75 8.53 -9.92 -0.43
N SER A 76 8.07 -11.08 -0.88
CA SER A 76 8.55 -12.41 -0.47
C SER A 76 10.07 -12.56 -0.61
N GLN A 77 10.69 -11.90 -1.59
CA GLN A 77 12.15 -11.85 -1.74
C GLN A 77 12.79 -10.86 -0.75
N LEU A 78 12.15 -9.72 -0.52
CA LEU A 78 12.69 -8.65 0.33
C LEU A 78 12.61 -8.97 1.83
N VAL A 79 11.56 -9.69 2.26
CA VAL A 79 11.44 -10.16 3.65
C VAL A 79 12.31 -11.39 3.93
N GLY A 80 12.79 -12.07 2.88
CA GLY A 80 13.59 -13.28 2.96
C GLY A 80 12.80 -14.53 3.39
N GLU A 81 13.49 -15.67 3.46
CA GLU A 81 12.87 -16.98 3.74
C GLU A 81 12.22 -17.07 5.15
N GLN A 82 12.68 -16.24 6.11
CA GLN A 82 12.13 -16.18 7.46
C GLN A 82 10.94 -15.21 7.60
N GLY A 83 10.77 -14.29 6.65
CA GLY A 83 9.61 -13.42 6.58
C GLY A 83 8.40 -14.13 6.01
N HIS A 84 7.28 -13.41 5.91
CA HIS A 84 6.06 -13.97 5.34
C HIS A 84 5.23 -12.88 4.67
N VAL A 85 4.59 -13.20 3.54
CA VAL A 85 3.67 -12.27 2.87
C VAL A 85 2.33 -12.92 2.61
N THR A 86 1.27 -12.31 3.12
CA THR A 86 -0.09 -12.74 2.90
C THR A 86 -0.78 -11.79 1.94
N GLY A 87 -1.34 -12.28 0.84
CA GLY A 87 -2.18 -11.52 -0.06
C GLY A 87 -3.66 -11.81 0.18
N ILE A 88 -4.50 -10.78 0.20
CA ILE A 88 -5.97 -10.95 0.18
C ILE A 88 -6.56 -10.21 -1.01
N ASP A 89 -7.48 -10.85 -1.72
CA ASP A 89 -8.21 -10.21 -2.82
C ASP A 89 -9.64 -10.76 -2.92
N MET A 90 -10.58 -9.92 -3.34
CA MET A 90 -12.00 -10.26 -3.45
C MET A 90 -12.44 -10.69 -4.86
N THR A 91 -11.55 -10.60 -5.85
CA THR A 91 -11.91 -10.76 -7.27
C THR A 91 -12.14 -12.22 -7.63
N GLU A 92 -13.40 -12.60 -7.82
CA GLU A 92 -13.77 -13.91 -8.36
C GLU A 92 -13.39 -14.06 -9.85
N GLY A 93 -13.22 -15.31 -10.30
CA GLY A 93 -12.95 -15.62 -11.70
C GLY A 93 -14.16 -15.33 -12.58
N GLN A 94 -13.97 -14.64 -13.70
CA GLN A 94 -15.05 -14.31 -14.64
C GLN A 94 -15.20 -15.39 -15.73
N VAL A 95 -16.39 -15.96 -15.89
CA VAL A 95 -16.72 -16.75 -17.08
C VAL A 95 -16.96 -15.81 -18.26
N ARG A 96 -16.09 -15.81 -19.27
CA ARG A 96 -16.26 -15.00 -20.50
C ARG A 96 -16.75 -15.91 -21.63
N HIS A 97 -17.92 -15.59 -22.19
CA HIS A 97 -18.26 -16.01 -23.54
C HIS A 97 -17.53 -15.09 -24.52
N ARG A 98 -16.56 -15.63 -25.28
CA ARG A 98 -16.01 -14.92 -26.44
C ARG A 98 -17.12 -14.82 -27.51
N ALA A 99 -17.83 -13.71 -27.55
CA ALA A 99 -18.45 -13.28 -28.80
C ALA A 99 -17.32 -12.70 -29.66
N GLY A 100 -16.77 -13.52 -30.55
CA GLY A 100 -15.75 -13.07 -31.51
C GLY A 100 -16.32 -11.96 -32.39
N ALA A 101 -15.68 -10.79 -32.37
CA ALA A 101 -15.90 -9.78 -33.40
C ALA A 101 -15.42 -10.36 -34.74
N GLY A 102 -16.34 -10.66 -35.65
CA GLY A 102 -16.05 -10.87 -37.08
C GLY A 102 -16.00 -12.31 -37.62
N ALA A 103 -16.92 -13.21 -37.24
CA ALA A 103 -17.10 -14.49 -37.95
C ALA A 103 -18.41 -14.50 -38.76
N PRO A 104 -18.43 -15.01 -40.02
CA PRO A 104 -19.63 -15.14 -40.82
C PRO A 104 -20.58 -16.20 -40.24
N PRO A 105 -21.88 -16.18 -40.58
CA PRO A 105 -22.88 -17.07 -39.99
C PRO A 105 -22.73 -18.48 -40.59
N HIS A 106 -22.01 -19.36 -39.88
CA HIS A 106 -22.11 -20.81 -40.09
C HIS A 106 -22.48 -21.50 -38.78
N PRO A 107 -23.29 -22.57 -38.83
CA PRO A 107 -23.80 -23.22 -37.63
C PRO A 107 -22.68 -23.93 -36.86
N PRO A 108 -22.79 -24.04 -35.52
CA PRO A 108 -21.69 -24.50 -34.68
C PRO A 108 -21.56 -26.03 -34.73
N SER A 109 -20.38 -26.53 -35.08
CA SER A 109 -20.02 -27.96 -34.99
C SER A 109 -18.82 -28.21 -34.07
N SER A 110 -18.60 -27.37 -33.06
CA SER A 110 -17.54 -27.54 -32.06
C SER A 110 -18.02 -27.10 -30.68
N PRO A 111 -17.75 -27.87 -29.60
CA PRO A 111 -18.15 -27.50 -28.26
C PRO A 111 -17.47 -26.18 -27.85
N LEU A 112 -18.29 -25.21 -27.46
CA LEU A 112 -17.90 -23.91 -26.91
C LEU A 112 -16.84 -24.11 -25.80
N THR A 113 -15.58 -23.75 -26.07
CA THR A 113 -14.55 -23.64 -25.02
C THR A 113 -14.91 -22.46 -24.13
N LEU A 114 -15.50 -22.74 -22.97
CA LEU A 114 -15.79 -21.77 -21.93
C LEU A 114 -14.46 -21.19 -21.42
N PHE A 115 -14.13 -19.93 -21.74
CA PHE A 115 -12.92 -19.28 -21.22
C PHE A 115 -13.26 -18.69 -19.85
N VAL A 116 -13.03 -19.45 -18.79
CA VAL A 116 -13.09 -18.94 -17.42
C VAL A 116 -11.80 -18.13 -17.18
N SER A 117 -11.90 -16.81 -17.08
CA SER A 117 -10.86 -15.99 -16.49
C SER A 117 -10.69 -16.45 -15.05
N SER A 118 -9.57 -17.09 -14.74
CA SER A 118 -9.29 -17.57 -13.39
C SER A 118 -9.30 -16.41 -12.38
N CYS A 119 -9.84 -16.67 -11.19
CA CYS A 119 -9.76 -15.78 -10.02
C CYS A 119 -8.32 -15.32 -9.81
N GLN A 120 -8.13 -14.04 -9.46
CA GLN A 120 -6.80 -13.45 -9.27
C GLN A 120 -5.98 -14.22 -8.23
N VAL A 121 -6.60 -14.55 -7.10
CA VAL A 121 -6.02 -15.37 -6.02
C VAL A 121 -5.60 -16.76 -6.52
N GLU A 122 -6.35 -17.36 -7.44
CA GLU A 122 -6.01 -18.68 -7.98
C GLU A 122 -4.81 -18.62 -8.93
N VAL A 123 -4.64 -17.52 -9.67
CA VAL A 123 -3.40 -17.26 -10.42
C VAL A 123 -2.23 -17.12 -9.46
N ALA A 124 -2.42 -16.37 -8.37
CA ALA A 124 -1.38 -16.20 -7.36
C ALA A 124 -0.96 -17.58 -6.80
N LYS A 125 -1.91 -18.38 -6.31
CA LYS A 125 -1.65 -19.71 -5.75
C LYS A 125 -0.99 -20.68 -6.74
N LYS A 126 -1.42 -20.67 -8.00
CA LYS A 126 -0.85 -21.52 -9.07
C LYS A 126 0.67 -21.37 -9.18
N HIS A 127 1.19 -20.16 -8.92
CA HIS A 127 2.60 -19.84 -9.13
C HIS A 127 3.46 -19.94 -7.87
N ILE A 128 2.95 -20.45 -6.74
CA ILE A 128 3.73 -20.56 -5.49
C ILE A 128 4.97 -21.45 -5.70
N ALA A 129 4.79 -22.63 -6.30
CA ALA A 129 5.89 -23.58 -6.52
C ALA A 129 6.98 -23.02 -7.45
N TYR A 130 6.58 -22.28 -8.50
CA TYR A 130 7.53 -21.61 -9.39
C TYR A 130 8.39 -20.62 -8.61
N HIS A 131 7.78 -19.76 -7.80
CA HIS A 131 8.53 -18.74 -7.06
C HIS A 131 9.40 -19.35 -5.96
N MET A 132 8.95 -20.42 -5.29
CA MET A 132 9.80 -21.15 -4.34
C MET A 132 11.08 -21.67 -5.00
N ASP A 133 10.96 -22.35 -6.14
CA ASP A 133 12.11 -22.86 -6.90
C ASP A 133 13.01 -21.71 -7.37
N LYS A 134 12.40 -20.67 -7.97
CA LYS A 134 13.12 -19.50 -8.47
C LYS A 134 13.90 -18.80 -7.37
N PHE A 135 13.33 -18.69 -6.17
CA PHE A 135 13.90 -17.98 -5.02
C PHE A 135 14.82 -18.87 -4.17
N GLY A 136 14.82 -20.19 -4.38
CA GLY A 136 15.61 -21.14 -3.61
C GLY A 136 15.06 -21.41 -2.21
N TYR A 137 13.76 -21.23 -2.01
CA TYR A 137 13.10 -21.44 -0.70
C TYR A 137 12.63 -22.87 -0.51
N ARG A 138 12.83 -23.41 0.70
CA ARG A 138 12.41 -24.78 1.03
C ARG A 138 10.93 -24.91 1.32
N LYS A 139 10.30 -23.82 1.74
CA LYS A 139 8.88 -23.71 2.08
C LYS A 139 8.32 -22.41 1.50
N PRO A 140 7.02 -22.36 1.19
CA PRO A 140 6.41 -21.11 0.78
C PRO A 140 6.45 -20.11 1.95
N ASN A 141 6.90 -18.90 1.67
CA ASN A 141 6.76 -17.76 2.57
C ASN A 141 5.64 -16.81 2.10
N VAL A 142 4.77 -17.29 1.21
CA VAL A 142 3.58 -16.57 0.74
C VAL A 142 2.33 -17.38 0.99
N GLU A 143 1.22 -16.69 1.24
CA GLU A 143 -0.12 -17.26 1.34
C GLU A 143 -1.14 -16.31 0.70
N PHE A 144 -2.21 -16.85 0.09
CA PHE A 144 -3.22 -16.03 -0.57
C PHE A 144 -4.64 -16.43 -0.18
N PHE A 145 -5.43 -15.44 0.21
CA PHE A 145 -6.81 -15.59 0.67
C PHE A 145 -7.79 -14.90 -0.28
N HIS A 146 -8.94 -15.53 -0.48
CA HIS A 146 -10.08 -14.88 -1.09
C HIS A 146 -10.92 -14.22 -0.01
N GLY A 147 -11.13 -12.90 -0.08
CA GLY A 147 -11.92 -12.20 0.92
C GLY A 147 -11.94 -10.69 0.75
N TYR A 148 -12.80 -10.05 1.54
CA TYR A 148 -12.98 -8.60 1.57
C TYR A 148 -12.02 -7.98 2.57
N MET A 149 -11.37 -6.88 2.20
CA MET A 149 -10.45 -6.17 3.10
C MET A 149 -11.16 -5.48 4.29
N GLU A 150 -12.48 -5.29 4.21
CA GLU A 150 -13.34 -4.83 5.31
C GLU A 150 -13.65 -5.93 6.34
N LYS A 151 -13.31 -7.21 6.07
CA LYS A 151 -13.68 -8.38 6.88
C LYS A 151 -12.57 -9.44 6.93
N LEU A 152 -11.36 -9.02 7.29
CA LEU A 152 -10.18 -9.90 7.37
C LEU A 152 -10.38 -11.05 8.37
N ALA A 153 -11.09 -10.81 9.48
CA ALA A 153 -11.41 -11.86 10.45
C ALA A 153 -12.22 -13.01 9.83
N GLY A 154 -13.16 -12.68 8.92
CA GLY A 154 -13.94 -13.68 8.18
C GLY A 154 -13.11 -14.49 7.19
N ALA A 155 -11.96 -13.98 6.77
CA ALA A 155 -10.98 -14.70 5.96
C ALA A 155 -9.95 -15.47 6.82
N GLY A 156 -10.07 -15.43 8.15
CA GLY A 156 -9.21 -16.18 9.08
C GLY A 156 -7.95 -15.44 9.53
N LEU A 157 -7.82 -14.13 9.26
CA LEU A 157 -6.64 -13.37 9.64
C LEU A 157 -6.72 -12.94 11.11
N ALA A 158 -5.76 -13.42 11.90
CA ALA A 158 -5.67 -13.19 13.33
C ALA A 158 -5.29 -11.74 13.69
N ASP A 159 -5.74 -11.31 14.86
CA ASP A 159 -5.31 -10.07 15.51
C ASP A 159 -3.79 -10.08 15.70
N GLU A 160 -3.18 -8.90 15.62
CA GLU A 160 -1.78 -8.68 16.00
C GLU A 160 -0.78 -9.67 15.39
N SER A 161 -0.96 -10.01 14.12
CA SER A 161 -0.23 -11.06 13.42
C SER A 161 0.72 -10.54 12.32
N TYR A 162 0.61 -9.27 11.95
CA TYR A 162 1.43 -8.64 10.91
C TYR A 162 2.25 -7.47 11.45
N ASP A 163 3.46 -7.34 10.94
CA ASP A 163 4.34 -6.19 11.20
C ASP A 163 3.97 -5.02 10.28
N ILE A 164 3.53 -5.33 9.05
CA ILE A 164 3.22 -4.36 8.02
C ILE A 164 1.93 -4.73 7.28
N VAL A 165 1.05 -3.76 7.06
CA VAL A 165 -0.06 -3.85 6.11
C VAL A 165 0.21 -2.89 4.97
N ILE A 166 0.13 -3.37 3.73
CA ILE A 166 0.26 -2.54 2.53
C ILE A 166 -1.02 -2.55 1.69
N SER A 167 -1.14 -1.52 0.87
CA SER A 167 -2.18 -1.42 -0.16
C SER A 167 -1.73 -0.44 -1.24
N ASN A 168 -2.13 -0.72 -2.49
CA ASN A 168 -1.80 0.11 -3.64
C ASN A 168 -3.05 0.44 -4.46
N CYS A 169 -3.58 1.65 -4.31
CA CYS A 169 -4.69 2.23 -5.08
C CYS A 169 -6.03 1.46 -5.10
N VAL A 170 -6.27 0.56 -4.13
CA VAL A 170 -7.51 -0.24 -4.05
C VAL A 170 -8.46 0.20 -2.94
N ILE A 171 -7.99 0.89 -1.89
CA ILE A 171 -8.83 1.32 -0.77
C ILE A 171 -9.91 2.31 -1.25
N ASN A 172 -9.61 3.12 -2.25
CA ASN A 172 -10.60 4.00 -2.86
C ASN A 172 -11.79 3.31 -3.51
N LEU A 173 -11.64 2.06 -3.95
CA LEU A 173 -12.72 1.24 -4.51
C LEU A 173 -13.65 0.68 -3.44
N VAL A 174 -13.23 0.72 -2.17
CA VAL A 174 -13.96 0.19 -1.04
C VAL A 174 -15.05 1.16 -0.56
N PRO A 175 -16.29 0.68 -0.32
CA PRO A 175 -17.38 1.49 0.22
C PRO A 175 -17.09 2.03 1.62
N ASP A 176 -16.63 1.17 2.54
CA ASP A 176 -16.35 1.51 3.92
C ASP A 176 -14.84 1.51 4.22
N LYS A 177 -14.20 2.63 3.92
CA LYS A 177 -12.77 2.85 4.20
C LYS A 177 -12.45 2.79 5.70
N ARG A 178 -13.39 3.15 6.57
CA ARG A 178 -13.19 3.07 8.03
C ARG A 178 -13.08 1.62 8.47
N ALA A 179 -13.90 0.73 7.91
CA ALA A 179 -13.79 -0.70 8.19
C ALA A 179 -12.43 -1.27 7.76
N VAL A 180 -11.90 -0.85 6.60
CA VAL A 180 -10.56 -1.28 6.16
C VAL A 180 -9.48 -0.83 7.13
N LEU A 181 -9.45 0.45 7.51
CA LEU A 181 -8.45 0.94 8.47
C LEU A 181 -8.59 0.25 9.84
N ARG A 182 -9.82 -0.03 10.29
CA ARG A 182 -10.05 -0.76 11.54
C ARG A 182 -9.53 -2.20 11.47
N GLU A 183 -9.77 -2.92 10.38
CA GLU A 183 -9.25 -4.28 10.21
C GLU A 183 -7.72 -4.28 10.07
N ALA A 184 -7.14 -3.32 9.34
CA ALA A 184 -5.70 -3.15 9.27
C ALA A 184 -5.10 -2.91 10.67
N PHE A 185 -5.70 -2.04 11.48
CA PHE A 185 -5.27 -1.80 12.85
C PHE A 185 -5.36 -3.06 13.73
N ARG A 186 -6.45 -3.83 13.60
CA ARG A 186 -6.65 -5.07 14.36
C ARG A 186 -5.56 -6.10 14.08
N VAL A 187 -5.25 -6.33 12.80
CA VAL A 187 -4.28 -7.37 12.40
C VAL A 187 -2.82 -6.94 12.60
N LEU A 188 -2.54 -5.64 12.71
CA LEU A 188 -1.21 -5.14 13.03
C LEU A 188 -0.82 -5.44 14.48
N LYS A 189 0.42 -5.88 14.68
CA LYS A 189 1.06 -5.95 15.99
C LYS A 189 1.18 -4.54 16.60
N PRO A 190 1.30 -4.42 17.94
CA PRO A 190 1.81 -3.19 18.54
C PRO A 190 3.15 -2.80 17.91
N GLY A 191 3.29 -1.54 17.49
CA GLY A 191 4.44 -1.05 16.70
C GLY A 191 4.35 -1.29 15.19
N GLY A 192 3.32 -2.01 14.73
CA GLY A 192 3.10 -2.31 13.32
C GLY A 192 2.72 -1.09 12.49
N GLU A 193 2.92 -1.18 11.18
CA GLU A 193 2.74 -0.09 10.23
C GLU A 193 1.73 -0.43 9.13
N MET A 194 0.82 0.48 8.84
CA MET A 194 0.09 0.51 7.58
C MET A 194 0.79 1.48 6.62
N TYR A 195 1.37 0.96 5.53
CA TYR A 195 2.10 1.73 4.52
C TYR A 195 1.40 1.57 3.17
N PHE A 196 0.74 2.62 2.68
CA PHE A 196 -0.14 2.49 1.52
C PHE A 196 -0.14 3.73 0.63
N SER A 197 -0.40 3.52 -0.65
CA SER A 197 -0.60 4.60 -1.63
C SER A 197 -2.03 4.61 -2.13
N ASP A 198 -2.63 5.78 -2.20
CA ASP A 198 -3.95 5.98 -2.80
C ASP A 198 -4.13 7.40 -3.34
N ILE A 199 -5.26 7.63 -3.99
CA ILE A 199 -5.65 8.95 -4.51
C ILE A 199 -6.43 9.74 -3.45
N TYR A 200 -6.05 10.99 -3.25
CA TYR A 200 -6.72 11.90 -2.34
C TYR A 200 -7.19 13.15 -3.05
N ALA A 201 -8.37 13.63 -2.63
CA ALA A 201 -8.99 14.83 -3.13
C ALA A 201 -8.68 16.03 -2.22
N SER A 202 -8.60 17.23 -2.80
CA SER A 202 -8.44 18.50 -2.07
C SER A 202 -9.68 18.90 -1.26
N GLN A 203 -10.83 18.29 -1.55
CA GLN A 203 -12.12 18.53 -0.91
C GLN A 203 -13.01 17.28 -0.97
N ARG A 204 -14.11 17.28 -0.22
CA ARG A 204 -15.11 16.21 -0.31
C ARG A 204 -15.79 16.23 -1.69
N LEU A 205 -15.80 15.07 -2.34
CA LEU A 205 -16.43 14.90 -3.65
C LEU A 205 -17.96 14.95 -3.55
N ASN A 206 -18.58 15.68 -4.47
CA ASN A 206 -20.03 15.74 -4.63
C ASN A 206 -20.59 14.42 -5.21
N GLU A 207 -21.92 14.25 -5.15
CA GLU A 207 -22.55 13.02 -5.65
C GLU A 207 -22.35 12.78 -7.15
N THR A 208 -22.30 13.86 -7.94
CA THR A 208 -22.09 13.79 -9.39
C THR A 208 -20.76 13.10 -9.70
N VAL A 209 -19.68 13.52 -9.04
CA VAL A 209 -18.35 12.91 -9.17
C VAL A 209 -18.38 11.46 -8.66
N ARG A 210 -18.96 11.22 -7.47
CA ARG A 210 -19.00 9.89 -6.83
C ARG A 210 -19.73 8.82 -7.66
N LYS A 211 -20.76 9.22 -8.40
CA LYS A 211 -21.58 8.33 -9.24
C LYS A 211 -21.07 8.23 -10.68
N HIS A 212 -20.05 9.01 -11.05
CA HIS A 212 -19.57 9.04 -12.43
C HIS A 212 -18.75 7.79 -12.76
N ARG A 213 -19.24 6.97 -13.69
CA ARG A 213 -18.65 5.66 -14.04
C ARG A 213 -17.16 5.72 -14.41
N VAL A 214 -16.76 6.68 -15.25
CA VAL A 214 -15.36 6.80 -15.69
C VAL A 214 -14.45 7.19 -14.53
N LEU A 215 -14.80 8.23 -13.75
CA LEU A 215 -14.03 8.67 -12.58
C LEU A 215 -13.97 7.57 -11.51
N TRP A 216 -15.00 6.74 -11.37
CA TRP A 216 -14.96 5.57 -10.49
C TRP A 216 -13.94 4.55 -10.95
N GLY A 217 -13.90 4.29 -12.25
CA GLY A 217 -12.91 3.43 -12.89
C GLY A 217 -11.46 3.87 -12.74
N GLU A 218 -11.23 5.18 -12.71
CA GLU A 218 -9.93 5.82 -12.56
C GLU A 218 -9.53 6.01 -11.07
N CYS A 219 -10.25 5.38 -10.14
CA CYS A 219 -10.10 5.54 -8.68
C CYS A 219 -10.33 6.99 -8.15
N LEU A 220 -10.72 7.94 -9.00
CA LEU A 220 -10.95 9.35 -8.64
C LEU A 220 -12.26 9.57 -7.89
N ALA A 221 -13.34 8.88 -8.29
CA ALA A 221 -14.66 9.08 -7.66
C ALA A 221 -14.74 8.53 -6.23
N GLY A 222 -13.86 7.58 -5.91
CA GLY A 222 -13.71 6.98 -4.60
C GLY A 222 -12.77 7.75 -3.67
N ALA A 223 -12.03 8.74 -4.22
CA ALA A 223 -10.97 9.44 -3.51
C ALA A 223 -11.48 10.10 -2.23
N LEU A 224 -10.76 9.86 -1.15
CA LEU A 224 -11.04 10.45 0.15
C LEU A 224 -10.56 11.90 0.17
N TYR A 225 -11.30 12.78 0.85
CA TYR A 225 -10.74 14.09 1.21
C TYR A 225 -9.57 13.87 2.16
N TRP A 226 -8.39 14.39 1.83
CA TRP A 226 -7.17 14.07 2.58
C TRP A 226 -7.29 14.32 4.10
N ARG A 227 -8.04 15.33 4.57
CA ARG A 227 -8.25 15.55 6.01
C ARG A 227 -9.12 14.50 6.68
N ASP A 228 -10.06 13.90 5.94
CA ASP A 228 -10.89 12.82 6.47
C ASP A 228 -10.02 11.60 6.81
N LEU A 229 -8.86 11.41 6.17
CA LEU A 229 -7.90 10.35 6.56
C LEU A 229 -7.39 10.56 7.99
N TYR A 230 -7.02 11.80 8.35
CA TYR A 230 -6.52 12.12 9.69
C TYR A 230 -7.58 11.82 10.75
N SER A 231 -8.82 12.24 10.52
CA SER A 231 -9.92 11.97 11.44
C SER A 231 -10.21 10.47 11.58
N ILE A 232 -10.20 9.72 10.48
CA ILE A 232 -10.44 8.26 10.53
C ILE A 232 -9.29 7.54 11.23
N ALA A 233 -8.04 7.94 10.96
CA ALA A 233 -6.87 7.34 11.60
C ALA A 233 -6.93 7.52 13.13
N GLU A 234 -7.26 8.73 13.58
CA GLU A 234 -7.48 9.04 14.99
C GLU A 234 -8.65 8.24 15.60
N GLU A 235 -9.81 8.19 14.92
CA GLU A 235 -10.97 7.39 15.34
C GLU A 235 -10.64 5.90 15.53
N VAL A 236 -9.76 5.35 14.69
CA VAL A 236 -9.34 3.95 14.74
C VAL A 236 -8.24 3.69 15.78
N GLY A 237 -7.41 4.69 16.07
CA GLY A 237 -6.31 4.61 17.03
C GLY A 237 -4.91 4.53 16.43
N PHE A 238 -4.75 4.83 15.13
CA PHE A 238 -3.44 5.00 14.51
C PHE A 238 -2.76 6.30 14.96
N SER A 239 -1.44 6.36 14.82
CA SER A 239 -0.69 7.61 14.83
C SER A 239 -1.23 8.59 13.77
N PRO A 240 -0.96 9.91 13.91
CA PRO A 240 -1.20 10.85 12.82
C PRO A 240 -0.55 10.34 11.51
N PRO A 241 -1.28 10.36 10.37
CA PRO A 241 -0.72 9.95 9.09
C PRO A 241 0.53 10.75 8.71
N CYS A 242 1.64 10.05 8.46
CA CYS A 242 2.88 10.64 7.95
C CYS A 242 2.87 10.58 6.42
N LEU A 243 2.92 11.73 5.75
CA LEU A 243 2.97 11.79 4.29
C LEU A 243 4.38 11.43 3.82
N VAL A 244 4.52 10.36 3.04
CA VAL A 244 5.82 9.90 2.51
C VAL A 244 6.13 10.58 1.17
N THR A 245 5.22 10.47 0.22
CA THR A 245 5.31 11.13 -1.08
C THR A 245 3.95 11.56 -1.56
N ALA A 246 3.89 12.62 -2.36
CA ALA A 246 2.69 13.05 -3.05
C ALA A 246 3.04 13.49 -4.48
N SER A 247 2.16 13.19 -5.43
CA SER A 247 2.29 13.60 -6.82
C SER A 247 0.94 14.08 -7.36
N PRO A 248 0.87 15.28 -7.97
CA PRO A 248 -0.37 15.76 -8.58
C PRO A 248 -0.87 14.84 -9.69
N ILE A 249 -2.18 14.63 -9.75
CA ILE A 249 -2.87 13.92 -10.83
C ILE A 249 -3.51 14.93 -11.76
N THR A 250 -3.31 14.72 -13.06
CA THR A 250 -3.92 15.50 -14.13
C THR A 250 -4.95 14.64 -14.87
N ILE A 251 -6.18 15.13 -14.95
CA ILE A 251 -7.27 14.41 -15.63
C ILE A 251 -7.07 14.48 -17.14
N GLY A 252 -6.68 15.63 -17.70
CA GLY A 252 -6.34 15.78 -19.12
C GLY A 252 -7.53 15.71 -20.08
N ASN A 253 -8.71 15.36 -19.58
CA ASN A 253 -9.97 15.32 -20.30
C ASN A 253 -10.89 16.46 -19.82
N LYS A 254 -11.19 17.41 -20.72
CA LYS A 254 -12.00 18.60 -20.40
C LYS A 254 -13.42 18.29 -19.90
N GLU A 255 -14.05 17.24 -20.41
CA GLU A 255 -15.39 16.85 -19.96
C GLU A 255 -15.35 16.38 -18.51
N LEU A 256 -14.36 15.55 -18.17
CA LEU A 256 -14.15 15.09 -16.81
C LEU A 256 -13.75 16.25 -15.89
N GLU A 257 -12.85 17.15 -16.33
CA GLU A 257 -12.47 18.34 -15.57
C GLU A 257 -13.67 19.22 -15.22
N ASN A 258 -14.61 19.42 -16.14
CA ASN A 258 -15.85 20.16 -15.87
C ASN A 258 -16.72 19.48 -14.80
N ILE A 259 -16.71 18.14 -14.75
CA ILE A 259 -17.47 17.37 -13.75
C ILE A 259 -16.82 17.46 -12.38
N VAL A 260 -15.48 17.43 -12.31
CA VAL A 260 -14.76 17.52 -11.04
C VAL A 260 -14.66 18.96 -10.52
N GLY A 261 -14.72 19.94 -11.41
CA GLY A 261 -14.61 21.36 -11.07
C GLY A 261 -13.23 21.70 -10.51
N ASP A 262 -13.19 22.49 -9.43
CA ASP A 262 -11.94 22.97 -8.82
C ASP A 262 -11.22 21.91 -7.96
N CYS A 263 -11.81 20.74 -7.77
CA CYS A 263 -11.23 19.69 -6.96
C CYS A 263 -9.94 19.18 -7.61
N ARG A 264 -8.86 19.16 -6.81
CA ARG A 264 -7.55 18.65 -7.21
C ARG A 264 -7.32 17.28 -6.60
N PHE A 265 -6.53 16.47 -7.30
CA PHE A 265 -6.19 15.12 -6.87
C PHE A 265 -4.68 14.97 -6.74
N VAL A 266 -4.27 14.16 -5.76
CA VAL A 266 -2.89 13.74 -5.57
C VAL A 266 -2.86 12.23 -5.39
N SER A 267 -1.90 11.55 -6.01
CA SER A 267 -1.48 10.22 -5.58
C SER A 267 -0.55 10.43 -4.40
N ALA A 268 -0.89 9.90 -3.23
CA ALA A 268 -0.08 10.07 -2.04
C ALA A 268 0.17 8.73 -1.34
N THR A 269 1.40 8.54 -0.89
CA THR A 269 1.78 7.44 -0.02
C THR A 269 1.83 7.93 1.41
N PHE A 270 1.11 7.25 2.29
CA PHE A 270 1.10 7.51 3.72
C PHE A 270 1.62 6.30 4.49
N ARG A 271 2.16 6.59 5.67
CA ARG A 271 2.44 5.60 6.71
C ARG A 271 1.73 5.96 8.01
N LEU A 272 1.07 4.98 8.60
CA LEU A 272 0.33 5.07 9.86
C LEU A 272 0.82 3.97 10.79
N PHE A 273 1.13 4.29 12.04
CA PHE A 273 1.67 3.32 13.00
C PHE A 273 0.66 2.99 14.08
N LYS A 274 0.60 1.72 14.49
CA LYS A 274 -0.10 1.26 15.69
C LYS A 274 0.82 1.47 16.89
N VAL A 275 0.96 2.73 17.33
CA VAL A 275 1.79 3.08 18.48
C VAL A 275 1.13 2.55 19.76
N PRO A 276 1.83 1.76 20.59
CA PRO A 276 1.26 1.20 21.81
C PRO A 276 0.80 2.31 22.77
N GLY A 277 -0.43 2.18 23.30
CA GLY A 277 -0.95 3.11 24.30
C GLY A 277 -0.05 3.19 25.54
N GLY A 278 0.21 4.41 26.02
CA GLY A 278 1.11 4.64 27.15
C GLY A 278 2.59 4.81 26.78
N SER A 279 2.95 4.90 25.50
CA SER A 279 4.28 5.37 25.09
C SER A 279 4.44 6.85 25.46
N TRP A 280 4.96 7.12 26.66
CA TRP A 280 5.36 8.47 27.06
C TRP A 280 6.71 8.83 26.44
N ALA A 281 6.79 8.76 25.12
CA ALA A 281 7.94 9.27 24.41
C ALA A 281 7.97 10.79 24.62
N ARG A 282 9.17 11.29 24.89
CA ARG A 282 9.43 12.74 24.96
C ARG A 282 10.12 13.13 23.67
N PRO A 283 10.03 14.41 23.27
CA PRO A 283 10.92 14.94 22.26
C PRO A 283 12.37 14.63 22.63
N GLY A 284 13.19 14.37 21.62
CA GLY A 284 14.53 13.87 21.83
C GLY A 284 15.38 13.91 20.58
N GLN A 285 16.55 13.31 20.70
CA GLN A 285 17.51 13.23 19.61
C GLN A 285 17.65 11.79 19.16
N VAL A 286 17.65 11.57 17.86
CA VAL A 286 17.87 10.26 17.27
C VAL A 286 19.07 10.28 16.34
N ILE A 287 19.73 9.13 16.23
CA ILE A 287 20.84 8.92 15.30
C ILE A 287 20.55 7.62 14.54
N TYR A 288 20.41 7.72 13.22
CA TYR A 288 20.25 6.55 12.36
C TYR A 288 21.61 5.86 12.16
N ASN A 289 21.63 4.53 12.27
CA ASN A 289 22.85 3.73 12.23
C ASN A 289 23.23 3.20 10.83
N GLY A 290 22.38 3.40 9.81
CA GLY A 290 22.63 2.89 8.45
C GLY A 290 22.35 1.39 8.25
N GLY A 291 21.68 0.72 9.18
CA GLY A 291 21.48 -0.74 9.15
C GLY A 291 20.41 -1.23 8.16
N ILE A 292 19.60 -0.33 7.60
CA ILE A 292 18.55 -0.71 6.64
C ILE A 292 19.15 -0.91 5.25
N VAL A 293 19.04 -2.14 4.73
CA VAL A 293 19.51 -2.51 3.39
C VAL A 293 18.89 -1.60 2.31
N GLY A 294 19.74 -1.03 1.47
CA GLY A 294 19.37 -0.08 0.41
C GLY A 294 19.19 1.36 0.88
N HIS A 295 19.30 1.62 2.19
CA HIS A 295 19.16 2.91 2.84
C HIS A 295 20.34 3.19 3.77
N GLU A 296 21.52 2.65 3.47
CA GLU A 296 22.68 2.68 4.39
C GLU A 296 23.19 4.10 4.65
N ARG A 297 23.03 5.02 3.68
CA ARG A 297 23.48 6.41 3.80
C ARG A 297 22.40 7.34 4.34
N GLU A 298 21.16 7.13 3.91
CA GLU A 298 20.03 7.97 4.28
C GLU A 298 18.72 7.17 4.23
N LEU A 299 17.87 7.42 5.21
CA LEU A 299 16.49 6.99 5.27
C LEU A 299 15.58 8.21 5.11
N VAL A 300 14.94 8.34 3.96
CA VAL A 300 13.84 9.29 3.76
C VAL A 300 12.60 8.66 4.37
N PHE A 301 12.30 8.99 5.63
CA PHE A 301 11.24 8.35 6.38
C PHE A 301 9.86 8.89 5.97
N ASP A 302 9.73 10.21 5.87
CA ASP A 302 8.54 10.88 5.36
C ASP A 302 8.91 12.26 4.77
N ALA A 303 7.90 13.07 4.42
CA ALA A 303 8.10 14.40 3.84
C ALA A 303 8.78 15.40 4.79
N ASN A 304 8.78 15.13 6.10
CA ASN A 304 9.37 16.00 7.11
C ASN A 304 10.72 15.47 7.62
N PHE A 305 10.92 14.15 7.64
CA PHE A 305 12.09 13.53 8.23
C PHE A 305 12.91 12.73 7.21
N THR A 306 14.16 13.16 7.05
CA THR A 306 15.23 12.40 6.40
C THR A 306 16.37 12.22 7.40
N PHE A 307 16.71 10.97 7.68
CA PHE A 307 17.77 10.61 8.62
C PHE A 307 19.00 10.15 7.87
N LYS A 308 20.09 10.91 7.97
CA LYS A 308 21.39 10.50 7.43
C LYS A 308 22.15 9.70 8.48
N GLU A 309 22.91 8.71 8.02
CA GLU A 309 23.71 7.86 8.89
C GLU A 309 24.68 8.71 9.74
N GLY A 310 24.67 8.46 11.05
CA GLY A 310 25.52 9.15 12.02
C GLY A 310 25.13 10.59 12.38
N GLU A 311 24.15 11.20 11.71
CA GLU A 311 23.69 12.56 12.02
C GLU A 311 22.69 12.56 13.19
N VAL A 312 22.82 13.56 14.06
CA VAL A 312 21.87 13.80 15.16
C VAL A 312 20.69 14.60 14.63
N VAL A 313 19.48 14.08 14.80
CA VAL A 313 18.22 14.73 14.39
C VAL A 313 17.32 14.91 15.60
N ASP A 314 16.84 16.14 15.83
CA ASP A 314 15.80 16.41 16.83
C ASP A 314 14.44 15.95 16.30
N VAL A 315 13.71 15.20 17.13
CA VAL A 315 12.39 14.67 16.82
C VAL A 315 11.39 15.04 17.92
N ASP A 316 10.12 15.18 17.54
CA ASP A 316 9.04 15.36 18.49
C ASP A 316 8.70 14.06 19.23
N ALA A 317 7.76 14.15 20.18
CA ALA A 317 7.33 13.00 20.97
C ALA A 317 6.72 11.89 20.11
N GLU A 318 5.98 12.24 19.06
CA GLU A 318 5.28 11.28 18.21
C GLU A 318 6.28 10.47 17.38
N MET A 319 7.21 11.15 16.71
CA MET A 319 8.25 10.49 15.93
C MET A 319 9.18 9.66 16.84
N ALA A 320 9.51 10.15 18.03
CA ALA A 320 10.24 9.35 19.02
C ALA A 320 9.47 8.08 19.41
N ALA A 321 8.15 8.16 19.62
CA ALA A 321 7.33 6.99 19.95
C ALA A 321 7.29 5.99 18.79
N ILE A 322 7.12 6.46 17.55
CA ILE A 322 7.13 5.63 16.34
C ILE A 322 8.45 4.89 16.20
N LEU A 323 9.58 5.61 16.27
CA LEU A 323 10.91 4.99 16.14
C LEU A 323 11.19 4.00 17.28
N GLN A 324 10.79 4.31 18.52
CA GLN A 324 11.00 3.43 19.68
C GLN A 324 10.17 2.15 19.66
N SER A 325 8.94 2.22 19.14
CA SER A 325 7.96 1.14 19.26
C SER A 325 7.82 0.28 18.03
N SER A 326 8.33 0.72 16.88
CA SER A 326 8.24 0.00 15.61
C SER A 326 9.48 -0.83 15.32
N ARG A 327 9.46 -1.56 14.20
CA ARG A 327 10.61 -2.32 13.69
C ARG A 327 11.87 -1.48 13.42
N PHE A 328 11.74 -0.15 13.36
CA PHE A 328 12.87 0.75 13.20
C PHE A 328 13.70 0.94 14.48
N ALA A 329 13.23 0.45 15.64
CA ALA A 329 13.88 0.71 16.93
C ALA A 329 15.36 0.31 16.99
N GLU A 330 15.75 -0.79 16.35
CA GLU A 330 17.14 -1.27 16.32
C GLU A 330 18.03 -0.46 15.37
N GLU A 331 17.43 0.34 14.49
CA GLU A 331 18.11 1.17 13.47
C GLU A 331 18.44 2.57 13.98
N PHE A 332 17.95 2.93 15.16
CA PHE A 332 18.09 4.26 15.74
C PHE A 332 18.62 4.22 17.17
N LEU A 333 19.66 5.02 17.44
CA LEU A 333 20.01 5.39 18.82
C LEU A 333 19.14 6.55 19.26
N ILE A 334 18.30 6.34 20.27
CA ILE A 334 17.33 7.35 20.74
C ILE A 334 17.76 7.88 22.11
N ARG A 335 18.00 9.18 22.19
CA ARG A 335 18.37 9.90 23.41
C ARG A 335 17.19 10.76 23.85
N ALA A 336 16.61 10.41 25.00
CA ALA A 336 15.57 11.24 25.61
C ALA A 336 16.14 12.65 25.89
N GLY A 337 15.39 13.70 25.56
CA GLY A 337 15.77 15.06 25.90
C GLY A 337 16.10 15.17 27.40
N GLY A 338 17.36 15.45 27.72
CA GLY A 338 17.78 15.64 29.10
C GLY A 338 17.05 16.81 29.72
N ALA A 339 16.56 16.64 30.95
CA ALA A 339 16.20 17.76 31.80
C ALA A 339 17.47 18.55 32.13
N ASN A 340 17.90 19.43 31.24
CA ASN A 340 18.93 20.45 31.51
C ASN A 340 18.81 21.58 30.47
N ALA A 341 17.78 22.41 30.62
CA ALA A 341 17.90 23.82 30.31
C ALA A 341 18.08 24.54 31.66
N ALA A 342 19.34 24.78 32.00
CA ALA A 342 19.72 25.59 33.15
C ALA A 342 19.06 26.98 33.06
N ALA A 343 18.53 27.43 34.21
CA ALA A 343 18.60 28.79 34.71
C ALA A 343 18.68 29.92 33.66
N LEU A 344 17.53 30.27 33.10
CA LEU A 344 17.25 31.64 32.63
C LEU A 344 16.43 32.37 33.70
N GLN A 345 17.02 32.54 34.89
CA GLN A 345 16.66 33.64 35.80
C GLN A 345 17.97 34.20 36.30
N GLY A 346 18.42 35.24 35.59
CA GLY A 346 19.60 36.01 35.95
C GLY A 346 19.43 36.62 37.33
N CYS A 347 20.55 36.66 38.06
CA CYS A 347 20.76 37.59 39.16
C CYS A 347 20.37 39.01 38.74
N CYS A 348 19.37 39.57 39.41
CA CYS A 348 19.31 40.99 39.69
C CYS A 348 19.53 41.16 41.19
N CYS A 349 20.75 41.54 41.57
CA CYS A 349 21.02 42.28 42.79
C CYS A 349 21.07 43.77 42.43
#